data_AF-D2U943-F1
#
_entry.id   AF-D2U943-F1
#
_cell.length_a   1.000
_cell.length_b   1.000
_cell.length_c   1.000
_cell.angle_alpha   90.00
_cell.angle_beta   90.00
_cell.angle_gamma   90.00
#
_symmetry.space_group_name_H-M   'P 1'
#
loop_
_entity.id
_entity.type
_entity.pdbx_description
1 polymer ?
#
loop_
_entity_poly.entity_id
_entity_poly.type
_entity_poly.pdbx_seq_one_letter_code
_entity_poly.pdbx_strand_id
1 'polypeptide(L)'
;MKEEIVKIQNELIFLGRKIGAPESLLFIRTGPGTDGEKFLIFEDGKFICARDERGCQIFRRETFSSDEVLHWILDGIISRIITDSEDFREINDVNCGRKKFLMERINLMERLSPVWGKKAREESDEELKMLDSVIAAKKTKSDTASVMERLHSWLVAKGLLPRRGSGSKR
;
A
#
# COMPACT_ATOMS: atom_id res chain seq x y z
N MET A 1 -25.97 -16.13 -9.40
CA MET A 1 -25.46 -15.08 -8.49
C MET A 1 -26.66 -14.40 -7.86
N LYS A 2 -26.69 -14.19 -6.53
CA LYS A 2 -27.81 -13.52 -5.84
C LYS A 2 -27.94 -12.06 -6.31
N GLU A 3 -29.15 -11.50 -6.31
CA GLU A 3 -29.42 -10.15 -6.85
C GLU A 3 -28.58 -9.08 -6.13
N GLU A 4 -28.38 -9.23 -4.83
CA GLU A 4 -27.59 -8.34 -4.00
C GLU A 4 -26.12 -8.35 -4.43
N ILE A 5 -25.57 -9.52 -4.76
CA ILE A 5 -24.20 -9.64 -5.26
C ILE A 5 -24.09 -9.00 -6.66
N VAL A 6 -25.10 -9.15 -7.53
CA VAL A 6 -25.12 -8.48 -8.84
C VAL A 6 -25.09 -6.96 -8.68
N LYS A 7 -25.81 -6.41 -7.69
CA LYS A 7 -25.77 -4.97 -7.36
C LYS A 7 -24.36 -4.53 -6.95
N ILE A 8 -23.70 -5.30 -6.05
CA ILE A 8 -22.30 -5.02 -5.67
C ILE A 8 -21.36 -5.11 -6.88
N GLN A 9 -21.53 -6.12 -7.74
CA GLN A 9 -20.70 -6.32 -8.93
C GLN A 9 -20.81 -5.14 -9.91
N ASN A 10 -22.01 -4.62 -10.14
CA ASN A 10 -22.22 -3.47 -11.03
C ASN A 10 -21.61 -2.20 -10.45
N GLU A 11 -21.82 -1.95 -9.16
CA GLU A 11 -21.26 -0.78 -8.48
C GLU A 11 -19.72 -0.85 -8.41
N LEU A 12 -19.17 -2.05 -8.17
CA LEU A 12 -17.72 -2.29 -8.24
C LEU A 12 -17.14 -1.92 -9.60
N ILE A 13 -17.79 -2.32 -10.70
CA ILE A 13 -17.33 -2.00 -12.05
C ILE A 13 -17.36 -0.48 -12.27
N PHE A 14 -18.45 0.18 -11.86
CA PHE A 14 -18.59 1.62 -11.99
C PHE A 14 -17.51 2.38 -11.19
N LEU A 15 -17.34 2.04 -9.92
CA LEU A 15 -16.36 2.66 -9.04
C LEU A 15 -14.92 2.34 -9.46
N GLY A 16 -14.63 1.10 -9.82
CA GLY A 16 -13.32 0.65 -10.29
C GLY A 16 -12.86 1.41 -11.53
N ARG A 17 -13.76 1.67 -12.48
CA ARG A 17 -13.45 2.48 -13.67
C ARG A 17 -13.07 3.92 -13.32
N LYS A 18 -13.64 4.54 -12.28
CA LYS A 18 -13.28 5.90 -11.83
C LYS A 18 -11.83 6.03 -11.38
N ILE A 19 -11.25 4.95 -10.87
CA ILE A 19 -9.84 4.90 -10.42
C ILE A 19 -8.91 4.23 -11.44
N GLY A 20 -9.41 3.87 -12.62
CA GLY A 20 -8.60 3.19 -13.65
C GLY A 20 -8.20 1.76 -13.28
N ALA A 21 -9.02 1.07 -12.48
CA ALA A 21 -8.74 -0.31 -12.10
C ALA A 21 -8.78 -1.24 -13.33
N PRO A 22 -7.81 -2.17 -13.49
CA PRO A 22 -7.85 -3.19 -14.53
C PRO A 22 -9.12 -4.02 -14.46
N GLU A 23 -9.74 -4.31 -15.61
CA GLU A 23 -10.98 -5.10 -15.67
C GLU A 23 -10.83 -6.49 -15.04
N SER A 24 -9.63 -7.06 -15.10
CA SER A 24 -9.30 -8.34 -14.46
C SER A 24 -9.44 -8.33 -12.93
N LEU A 25 -9.43 -7.16 -12.29
CA LEU A 25 -9.65 -7.01 -10.85
C LEU A 25 -11.11 -6.70 -10.49
N LEU A 26 -11.96 -6.39 -11.48
CA LEU A 26 -13.35 -5.93 -11.28
C LEU A 26 -14.36 -7.08 -11.35
N PHE A 27 -14.00 -8.22 -10.76
CA PHE A 27 -14.85 -9.41 -10.73
C PHE A 27 -14.95 -9.99 -9.33
N ILE A 28 -16.19 -10.27 -8.89
CA ILE A 28 -16.50 -10.83 -7.58
C ILE A 28 -16.73 -12.33 -7.72
N ARG A 29 -15.91 -13.11 -7.01
CA ARG A 29 -16.13 -14.54 -6.84
C ARG A 29 -17.23 -14.77 -5.81
N THR A 30 -18.09 -15.75 -6.06
CA THR A 30 -19.22 -16.11 -5.16
C THR A 30 -19.01 -17.43 -4.44
N GLY A 31 -17.77 -17.89 -4.34
CA GLY A 31 -17.38 -19.11 -3.66
C GLY A 31 -15.86 -19.24 -3.59
N PRO A 32 -15.36 -20.19 -2.79
CA PRO A 32 -13.93 -20.37 -2.58
C PRO A 32 -13.21 -20.76 -3.88
N GLY A 33 -12.06 -20.13 -4.11
CA GLY A 33 -11.10 -20.53 -5.14
C GLY A 33 -10.01 -21.45 -4.59
N THR A 34 -9.03 -21.80 -5.42
CA THR A 34 -7.89 -22.63 -5.02
C THR A 34 -6.78 -21.85 -4.31
N ASP A 35 -6.71 -20.53 -4.53
CA ASP A 35 -5.48 -19.75 -4.32
C ASP A 35 -5.65 -18.62 -3.28
N GLY A 36 -6.46 -18.80 -2.25
CA GLY A 36 -6.60 -17.76 -1.22
C GLY A 36 -7.26 -16.48 -1.75
N GLU A 37 -8.06 -16.57 -2.81
CA GLU A 37 -8.79 -15.43 -3.34
C GLU A 37 -10.00 -15.12 -2.47
N LYS A 38 -10.32 -13.82 -2.34
CA LYS A 38 -11.51 -13.39 -1.62
C LYS A 38 -12.76 -13.73 -2.44
N PHE A 39 -13.81 -14.13 -1.75
CA PHE A 39 -15.13 -14.33 -2.33
C PHE A 39 -16.20 -13.67 -1.46
N LEU A 40 -17.35 -13.40 -2.08
CA LEU A 40 -18.49 -12.73 -1.47
C LEU A 40 -19.71 -13.66 -1.52
N ILE A 41 -20.32 -13.86 -0.36
CA ILE A 41 -21.61 -14.54 -0.21
C ILE A 41 -22.62 -13.55 0.34
N PHE A 42 -23.89 -13.76 0.04
CA PHE A 42 -24.99 -13.05 0.68
C PHE A 42 -25.91 -14.05 1.36
N GLU A 43 -25.97 -14.08 2.68
CA GLU A 43 -26.73 -15.05 3.49
C GLU A 43 -27.36 -14.34 4.69
N ASP A 44 -28.60 -14.72 5.04
CA ASP A 44 -29.35 -14.14 6.16
C ASP A 44 -29.38 -12.60 6.18
N GLY A 45 -29.51 -11.99 4.98
CA GLY A 45 -29.55 -10.54 4.81
C GLY A 45 -28.19 -9.84 4.97
N LYS A 46 -27.10 -10.60 5.11
CA LYS A 46 -25.73 -10.09 5.28
C LYS A 46 -24.84 -10.44 4.12
N PHE A 47 -23.91 -9.56 3.83
CA PHE A 47 -22.75 -9.85 3.01
C PHE A 47 -21.66 -10.48 3.86
N ILE A 48 -21.07 -11.56 3.34
CA ILE A 48 -19.96 -12.28 3.96
C ILE A 48 -18.79 -12.24 2.98
N CYS A 49 -17.76 -11.48 3.33
CA CYS A 49 -16.50 -11.44 2.59
C CYS A 49 -15.52 -12.39 3.26
N ALA A 50 -15.13 -13.45 2.56
CA ALA A 50 -14.32 -14.53 3.09
C ALA A 50 -13.13 -14.85 2.19
N ARG A 51 -12.14 -15.53 2.77
CA ARG A 51 -11.00 -16.09 2.06
C ARG A 51 -10.66 -17.44 2.68
N ASP A 52 -10.52 -18.42 1.81
CA ASP A 52 -10.13 -19.78 2.19
C ASP A 52 -8.80 -20.11 1.52
N GLU A 53 -7.89 -20.70 2.28
CA GLU A 53 -6.60 -21.17 1.79
C GLU A 53 -6.42 -22.62 2.23
N ARG A 54 -6.18 -23.53 1.26
CA ARG A 54 -5.99 -24.97 1.49
C ARG A 54 -7.10 -25.63 2.32
N GLY A 55 -8.35 -25.21 2.09
CA GLY A 55 -9.53 -25.72 2.80
C GLY A 55 -9.73 -25.14 4.21
N CYS A 56 -8.89 -24.17 4.63
CA CYS A 56 -9.03 -23.45 5.89
C CYS A 56 -9.49 -22.02 5.64
N GLN A 57 -10.55 -21.58 6.34
CA GLN A 57 -10.97 -20.19 6.31
C GLN A 57 -9.99 -19.33 7.11
N ILE A 58 -9.28 -18.43 6.42
CA ILE A 58 -8.25 -17.57 7.02
C ILE A 58 -8.71 -16.13 7.21
N PHE A 59 -9.83 -15.76 6.58
CA PHE A 59 -10.44 -14.44 6.74
C PHE A 59 -11.95 -14.53 6.58
N ARG A 60 -12.66 -13.79 7.44
CA ARG A 60 -14.11 -13.66 7.38
C ARG A 60 -14.52 -12.31 7.95
N ARG A 61 -15.29 -11.54 7.20
CA ARG A 61 -15.98 -10.34 7.67
C ARG A 61 -17.43 -10.37 7.21
N GLU A 62 -18.31 -9.86 8.06
CA GLU A 62 -19.73 -9.75 7.75
C GLU A 62 -20.20 -8.30 7.87
N THR A 63 -21.16 -7.91 7.06
CA THR A 63 -21.87 -6.64 7.22
C THR A 63 -23.23 -6.69 6.55
N PHE A 64 -24.15 -5.83 6.97
CA PHE A 64 -25.42 -5.59 6.29
C PHE A 64 -25.31 -4.48 5.23
N SER A 65 -24.19 -3.75 5.20
CA SER A 65 -24.00 -2.56 4.37
C SER A 65 -23.32 -2.90 3.05
N SER A 66 -23.95 -2.54 1.93
CA SER A 66 -23.33 -2.59 0.61
C SER A 66 -22.11 -1.66 0.50
N ASP A 67 -22.19 -0.47 1.11
CA ASP A 67 -21.11 0.53 1.12
C ASP A 67 -19.85 -0.04 1.78
N GLU A 68 -20.02 -0.73 2.91
CA GLU A 68 -18.90 -1.30 3.65
C GLU A 68 -18.22 -2.45 2.90
N VAL A 69 -19.00 -3.30 2.22
CA VAL A 69 -18.45 -4.37 1.36
C VAL A 69 -17.68 -3.78 0.19
N LEU A 70 -18.25 -2.79 -0.49
CA LEU A 70 -17.60 -2.11 -1.60
C LEU A 70 -16.29 -1.46 -1.15
N HIS A 71 -16.30 -0.79 0.01
CA HIS A 71 -15.10 -0.25 0.63
C HIS A 71 -14.03 -1.34 0.81
N TRP A 72 -14.35 -2.50 1.41
CA TRP A 72 -13.37 -3.58 1.60
C TRP A 72 -12.81 -4.16 0.31
N ILE A 73 -13.65 -4.30 -0.73
CA ILE A 73 -13.22 -4.84 -2.02
C ILE A 73 -12.32 -3.82 -2.72
N LEU A 74 -12.75 -2.56 -2.81
CA LEU A 74 -12.01 -1.50 -3.48
C LEU A 74 -10.70 -1.16 -2.76
N ASP A 75 -10.64 -1.23 -1.43
CA ASP A 75 -9.38 -1.06 -0.68
C ASP A 75 -8.33 -2.11 -1.09
N GLY A 76 -8.78 -3.36 -1.29
CA GLY A 76 -7.92 -4.43 -1.79
C GLY A 76 -7.45 -4.21 -3.23
N ILE A 77 -8.34 -3.72 -4.10
CA ILE A 77 -8.02 -3.41 -5.49
C ILE A 77 -7.04 -2.23 -5.58
N ILE A 78 -7.30 -1.15 -4.84
CA ILE A 78 -6.42 0.01 -4.72
C ILE A 78 -5.02 -0.41 -4.27
N SER A 79 -4.94 -1.25 -3.24
CA SER A 79 -3.66 -1.76 -2.76
C SER A 79 -2.87 -2.45 -3.87
N ARG A 80 -3.55 -3.27 -4.69
CA ARG A 80 -2.93 -3.98 -5.82
C ARG A 80 -2.52 -3.04 -6.95
N ILE A 81 -3.36 -2.06 -7.31
CA ILE A 81 -3.03 -1.03 -8.31
C ILE A 81 -1.74 -0.30 -7.91
N ILE A 82 -1.63 0.09 -6.65
CA ILE A 82 -0.46 0.80 -6.15
C ILE A 82 0.78 -0.09 -6.22
N THR A 83 0.72 -1.31 -5.68
CA THR A 83 1.89 -2.20 -5.62
C THR A 83 2.35 -2.70 -6.97
N ASP A 84 1.44 -2.83 -7.94
CA ASP A 84 1.76 -3.29 -9.29
C ASP A 84 2.26 -2.14 -10.18
N SER A 85 2.17 -0.87 -9.74
CA SER A 85 2.71 0.27 -10.49
C SER A 85 4.25 0.24 -10.57
N GLU A 86 4.82 0.62 -11.72
CA GLU A 86 6.27 0.70 -11.91
C GLU A 86 6.90 1.70 -10.94
N ASP A 87 6.29 2.86 -10.87
CA ASP A 87 6.50 3.97 -9.94
C ASP A 87 6.67 3.56 -8.47
N PHE A 88 5.96 2.51 -8.03
CA PHE A 88 6.07 2.00 -6.66
C PHE A 88 7.21 1.00 -6.52
N ARG A 89 7.40 0.15 -7.52
CA ARG A 89 8.43 -0.91 -7.54
C ARG A 89 9.86 -0.36 -7.61
N GLU A 90 10.05 0.85 -8.10
CA GLU A 90 11.36 1.53 -8.14
C GLU A 90 11.82 2.08 -6.78
N ILE A 91 10.95 2.11 -5.76
CA ILE A 91 11.27 2.71 -4.47
C ILE A 91 12.00 1.70 -3.59
N ASN A 92 13.30 1.88 -3.48
CA ASN A 92 14.17 1.00 -2.69
C ASN A 92 14.11 1.26 -1.18
N ASP A 93 13.75 2.48 -0.73
CA ASP A 93 13.60 2.76 0.71
C ASP A 93 12.20 2.38 1.19
N VAL A 94 12.14 1.41 2.11
CA VAL A 94 10.88 0.88 2.65
C VAL A 94 9.99 1.96 3.26
N ASN A 95 10.54 2.98 3.93
CA ASN A 95 9.73 4.03 4.55
C ASN A 95 9.18 5.00 3.51
N CYS A 96 10.00 5.37 2.52
CA CYS A 96 9.54 6.15 1.38
C CYS A 96 8.44 5.41 0.59
N GLY A 97 8.62 4.10 0.38
CA GLY A 97 7.64 3.24 -0.28
C GLY A 97 6.34 3.19 0.51
N ARG A 98 6.41 2.91 1.82
CA ARG A 98 5.22 2.90 2.68
C ARG A 98 4.49 4.24 2.70
N LYS A 99 5.22 5.36 2.76
CA LYS A 99 4.62 6.70 2.68
C LYS A 99 3.91 6.92 1.34
N LYS A 100 4.53 6.58 0.21
CA LYS A 100 3.90 6.69 -1.12
C LYS A 100 2.63 5.83 -1.19
N PHE A 101 2.67 4.61 -0.65
CA PHE A 101 1.51 3.73 -0.60
C PHE A 101 0.32 4.38 0.13
N LEU A 102 0.54 4.90 1.33
CA LEU A 102 -0.50 5.52 2.14
C LEU A 102 -1.10 6.75 1.45
N MET A 103 -0.25 7.61 0.89
CA MET A 103 -0.69 8.81 0.17
C MET A 103 -1.54 8.46 -1.05
N GLU A 104 -1.11 7.46 -1.84
CA GLU A 104 -1.86 7.05 -3.04
C GLU A 104 -3.17 6.33 -2.68
N ARG A 105 -3.17 5.51 -1.61
CA ARG A 105 -4.39 4.91 -1.07
C ARG A 105 -5.40 5.98 -0.69
N ILE A 106 -4.98 7.01 0.05
CA ILE A 106 -5.83 8.14 0.44
C ILE A 106 -6.41 8.84 -0.79
N ASN A 107 -5.56 9.15 -1.78
CA ASN A 107 -5.97 9.82 -3.01
C ASN A 107 -7.03 9.00 -3.78
N LEU A 108 -6.79 7.71 -3.98
CA LEU A 108 -7.72 6.84 -4.70
C LEU A 108 -9.02 6.63 -3.92
N MET A 109 -8.97 6.52 -2.59
CA MET A 109 -10.16 6.45 -1.75
C MET A 109 -11.00 7.73 -1.81
N GLU A 110 -10.38 8.91 -1.79
CA GLU A 110 -11.07 10.19 -1.91
C GLU A 110 -11.80 10.33 -3.25
N ARG A 111 -11.18 9.86 -4.35
CA ARG A 111 -11.78 9.86 -5.69
C ARG A 111 -13.02 8.95 -5.79
N LEU A 112 -13.07 7.89 -4.99
CA LEU A 112 -14.23 7.01 -4.92
C LEU A 112 -15.35 7.60 -4.05
N SER A 113 -14.98 8.08 -2.85
CA SER A 113 -15.89 8.63 -1.87
C SER A 113 -15.13 9.55 -0.90
N PRO A 114 -15.55 10.81 -0.71
CA PRO A 114 -14.92 11.69 0.29
C PRO A 114 -14.96 11.14 1.72
N VAL A 115 -15.98 10.35 2.05
CA VAL A 115 -16.09 9.68 3.35
C VAL A 115 -15.00 8.61 3.50
N TRP A 116 -14.75 7.83 2.45
CA TRP A 116 -13.71 6.81 2.46
C TRP A 116 -12.31 7.42 2.43
N GLY A 117 -12.11 8.51 1.68
CA GLY A 117 -10.84 9.25 1.69
C GLY A 117 -10.54 9.88 3.05
N LYS A 118 -11.56 10.45 3.72
CA LYS A 118 -11.44 10.93 5.10
C LYS A 118 -11.04 9.80 6.05
N LYS A 119 -11.74 8.67 6.00
CA LYS A 119 -11.44 7.49 6.82
C LYS A 119 -10.01 6.99 6.57
N ALA A 120 -9.58 6.88 5.32
CA ALA A 120 -8.23 6.47 4.96
C ALA A 120 -7.15 7.43 5.50
N ARG A 121 -7.42 8.74 5.53
CA ARG A 121 -6.54 9.73 6.17
C ARG A 121 -6.41 9.50 7.67
N GLU A 122 -7.55 9.37 8.36
CA GLU A 122 -7.58 9.15 9.81
C GLU A 122 -6.85 7.86 10.20
N GLU A 123 -7.05 6.77 9.45
CA GLU A 123 -6.36 5.48 9.65
C GLU A 123 -4.83 5.58 9.46
N SER A 124 -4.35 6.54 8.65
CA SER A 124 -2.95 6.63 8.23
C SER A 124 -2.18 7.76 8.93
N ASP A 125 -2.85 8.64 9.69
CA ASP A 125 -2.28 9.91 10.17
C ASP A 125 -1.06 9.70 11.08
N GLU A 126 -1.17 8.82 12.06
CA GLU A 126 -0.07 8.51 12.99
C GLU A 126 1.14 7.88 12.26
N GLU A 127 0.86 6.97 11.32
CA GLU A 127 1.91 6.30 10.55
C GLU A 127 2.64 7.30 9.64
N LEU A 128 1.93 8.20 8.97
CA LEU A 128 2.51 9.25 8.14
C LEU A 128 3.42 10.18 8.94
N LYS A 129 3.00 10.61 10.13
CA LYS A 129 3.80 11.45 11.04
C LYS A 129 5.10 10.76 11.46
N MET A 130 5.01 9.46 11.76
CA MET A 130 6.18 8.65 12.13
C MET A 130 7.14 8.48 10.94
N LEU A 131 6.60 8.17 9.75
CA LEU A 131 7.40 8.05 8.53
C LEU A 131 8.11 9.34 8.17
N ASP A 132 7.45 10.50 8.30
CA ASP A 132 8.05 11.81 8.08
C ASP A 132 9.26 12.05 8.98
N SER A 133 9.11 11.72 10.26
CA SER A 133 10.18 11.86 11.25
C SER A 133 11.38 10.95 10.92
N VAL A 134 11.12 9.70 10.55
CA VAL A 134 12.17 8.72 10.22
C VAL A 134 12.88 9.08 8.91
N ILE A 135 12.15 9.51 7.89
CA ILE A 135 12.72 9.92 6.60
C ILE A 135 13.59 11.16 6.79
N ALA A 136 13.14 12.15 7.57
CA ALA A 136 13.92 13.34 7.90
C ALA A 136 15.22 12.97 8.65
N ALA A 137 15.15 12.07 9.64
CA ALA A 137 16.31 11.62 10.40
C ALA A 137 17.32 10.82 9.57
N LYS A 138 16.86 10.04 8.57
CA LYS A 138 17.76 9.36 7.62
C LYS A 138 18.51 10.36 6.73
N LYS A 139 17.80 11.37 6.24
CA LYS A 139 18.37 12.41 5.37
C LYS A 139 19.49 13.18 6.08
N THR A 140 19.26 13.59 7.33
CA THR A 140 20.28 14.32 8.12
C THR A 140 21.54 13.48 8.39
N LYS A 141 21.39 12.18 8.68
CA LYS A 141 22.53 11.27 8.83
C LYS A 141 23.33 11.13 7.53
N SER A 142 22.65 10.96 6.40
CA SER A 142 23.27 10.90 5.07
C SER A 142 24.03 12.19 4.75
N ASP A 143 23.41 13.34 4.99
CA ASP A 143 24.02 14.65 4.73
C ASP A 143 25.27 14.86 5.59
N THR A 144 25.21 14.48 6.87
CA THR A 144 26.35 14.59 7.79
C THR A 144 27.51 13.69 7.36
N ALA A 145 27.22 12.45 6.96
CA ALA A 145 28.23 11.52 6.46
C ALA A 145 28.91 12.06 5.19
N SER A 146 28.13 12.61 4.25
CA SER A 146 28.62 13.24 3.03
C SER A 146 29.52 14.45 3.31
N VAL A 147 29.14 15.31 4.25
CA VAL A 147 29.97 16.45 4.68
C VAL A 147 31.29 15.97 5.28
N MET A 148 31.25 14.96 6.15
CA MET A 148 32.45 14.39 6.77
C MET A 148 33.38 13.73 5.74
N GLU A 149 32.84 13.06 4.73
CA GLU A 149 33.63 12.48 3.64
C GLU A 149 34.31 13.56 2.78
N ARG A 150 33.59 14.64 2.46
CA ARG A 150 34.16 15.80 1.75
C ARG A 150 35.24 16.50 2.57
N LEU A 151 35.01 16.69 3.87
CA LEU A 151 36.00 17.27 4.78
C LEU A 151 37.25 16.40 4.88
N HIS A 152 37.08 15.09 5.06
CA HIS A 152 38.19 14.15 5.10
C HIS A 152 39.00 14.19 3.79
N SER A 153 38.32 14.17 2.64
CA SER A 153 38.97 14.28 1.33
C SER A 153 39.76 15.59 1.16
N TRP A 154 39.19 16.72 1.64
CA TRP A 154 39.86 18.01 1.63
C TRP A 154 41.08 18.05 2.55
N LEU A 155 40.99 17.52 3.77
CA LEU A 155 42.09 17.44 4.72
C LEU A 155 43.24 16.58 4.19
N VAL A 156 42.94 15.45 3.55
CA VAL A 156 43.94 14.61 2.87
C VAL A 156 44.60 15.34 1.71
N ALA A 157 43.84 16.09 0.90
CA ALA A 157 44.39 16.87 -0.22
C ALA A 157 45.31 18.00 0.26
N LYS A 158 45.08 18.55 1.46
CA LYS A 158 45.92 19.57 2.09
C LYS A 158 47.12 19.00 2.84
N GLY A 159 47.29 17.68 2.87
CA GLY A 159 48.37 17.02 3.64
C GLY A 159 48.18 17.10 5.15
N LEU A 160 46.99 17.50 5.62
CA LEU A 160 46.64 17.61 7.04
C LEU A 160 46.19 16.27 7.64
N LEU A 161 45.83 15.30 6.79
CA LEU A 161 45.58 13.91 7.17
C LEU A 161 46.38 12.97 6.27
N PRO A 162 46.90 11.84 6.81
CA PRO A 162 47.56 10.83 6.02
C PRO A 162 46.59 10.23 5.00
N ARG A 163 47.05 9.99 3.77
CA ARG A 163 46.32 9.15 2.81
C ARG A 163 46.15 7.77 3.46
N ARG A 164 44.93 7.21 3.45
CA ARG A 164 44.73 5.83 3.89
C ARG A 164 45.66 4.94 3.08
N GLY A 165 46.73 4.46 3.71
CA GLY A 165 47.61 3.48 3.12
C GLY A 165 46.85 2.18 2.95
N SER A 166 46.84 1.63 1.74
CA SER A 166 46.55 0.23 1.52
C SER A 166 47.52 -0.56 2.40
N GLY A 167 47.03 -1.09 3.53
CA GLY A 167 47.82 -1.96 4.39
C GLY A 167 48.33 -3.12 3.56
N SER A 168 49.61 -3.10 3.21
CA SER A 168 50.33 -4.27 2.74
C SER A 168 50.35 -5.25 3.91
N LYS A 169 49.44 -6.23 3.90
CA LYS A 169 49.57 -7.41 4.74
C LYS A 169 50.91 -8.06 4.38
N ARG A 170 51.84 -8.10 5.34
CA ARG A 170 52.90 -9.10 5.39
C ARG A 170 52.47 -10.15 6.40
#